data_AF-A0AAD3MWA1-F1
#
_entry.id   AF-A0AAD3MWA1-F1
#
_cell.length_a   1.000
_cell.length_b   1.000
_cell.length_c   1.000
_cell.angle_alpha   90.00
_cell.angle_beta   90.00
_cell.angle_gamma   90.00
#
_symmetry.space_group_name_H-M   'P 1'
#
loop_
_entity.id
_entity.type
_entity.pdbx_description
1 polymer ?
#
loop_
_entity_poly.entity_id
_entity_poly.type
_entity_poly.pdbx_seq_one_letter_code
_entity_poly.pdbx_strand_id
1 'polypeptide(L)'
;MEVQDRSRSPSRRTSRVEQVVGRWLRRSRDLGSRSHSLTRDRAAVDGKTAESSGSDQRNYPFRFNVQIQRDPILNSHGLTLSSQTPILVQDVTPGGPADGRLVPGDQLVKINNIAVDDLTPEQAAEIIRECQDTLTMTVLRTMLARMNEDRDAHNHFRLWCMYQ
;
A
#
# COMPACT_ATOMS: atom_id res chain seq x y z
N MET A 1 -31.77 -52.06 -0.42
CA MET A 1 -30.50 -51.41 -0.81
C MET A 1 -30.81 -49.96 -1.06
N GLU A 2 -30.61 -49.13 -0.03
CA GLU A 2 -30.91 -47.70 -0.08
C GLU A 2 -29.70 -46.90 -0.59
N VAL A 3 -29.99 -46.08 -1.60
CA VAL A 3 -29.68 -44.64 -1.68
C VAL A 3 -28.19 -44.25 -1.78
N GLN A 4 -27.79 -43.57 -2.86
CA GLN A 4 -27.80 -42.10 -2.88
C GLN A 4 -27.27 -41.54 -4.21
N ASP A 5 -28.11 -40.70 -4.80
CA ASP A 5 -27.86 -39.81 -5.92
C ASP A 5 -26.55 -39.02 -5.76
N ARG A 6 -25.64 -39.13 -6.74
CA ARG A 6 -24.43 -38.30 -6.81
C ARG A 6 -24.81 -36.91 -7.29
N SER A 7 -25.26 -36.08 -6.35
CA SER A 7 -25.65 -34.71 -6.60
C SER A 7 -24.45 -33.89 -7.12
N ARG A 8 -24.66 -33.27 -8.28
CA ARG A 8 -23.80 -32.28 -8.93
C ARG A 8 -23.38 -31.19 -7.92
N SER A 9 -22.09 -30.96 -7.77
CA SER A 9 -21.58 -29.84 -6.95
C SER A 9 -22.01 -28.50 -7.55
N PRO A 10 -22.57 -27.58 -6.73
CA PRO A 10 -23.05 -26.29 -7.21
C PRO A 10 -21.87 -25.37 -7.54
N SER A 11 -21.95 -24.73 -8.71
CA SER A 11 -21.08 -23.62 -9.11
C SER A 11 -21.25 -22.47 -8.14
N ARG A 12 -20.43 -22.44 -7.08
CA ARG A 12 -20.41 -21.33 -6.12
C ARG A 12 -19.80 -20.13 -6.82
N ARG A 13 -20.63 -19.14 -7.13
CA ARG A 13 -20.20 -17.81 -7.60
C ARG A 13 -19.33 -17.21 -6.49
N THR A 14 -18.02 -17.24 -6.69
CA THR A 14 -17.08 -16.68 -5.71
C THR A 14 -17.15 -15.16 -5.81
N SER A 15 -17.02 -14.47 -4.68
CA SER A 15 -17.03 -13.01 -4.62
C SER A 15 -15.90 -12.42 -5.48
N ARG A 16 -16.02 -11.15 -5.92
CA ARG A 16 -14.99 -10.47 -6.73
C ARG A 16 -13.61 -10.55 -6.06
N VAL A 17 -13.57 -10.43 -4.73
CA VAL A 17 -12.35 -10.59 -3.93
C VAL A 17 -11.82 -12.03 -3.98
N GLU A 18 -12.68 -13.03 -3.81
CA GLU A 18 -12.30 -14.45 -3.90
C GLU A 18 -11.82 -14.84 -5.30
N GLN A 19 -12.36 -14.21 -6.35
CA GLN A 19 -11.90 -14.41 -7.72
C GLN A 19 -10.48 -13.88 -7.91
N VAL A 20 -10.18 -12.69 -7.38
CA VAL A 20 -8.83 -12.10 -7.44
C VAL A 20 -7.85 -12.93 -6.61
N VAL A 21 -8.23 -13.32 -5.39
CA VAL A 21 -7.44 -14.19 -4.50
C VAL A 21 -7.16 -15.54 -5.17
N GLY A 22 -8.19 -16.19 -5.73
CA GLY A 22 -8.04 -17.47 -6.44
C GLY A 22 -7.17 -17.37 -7.70
N ARG A 23 -7.27 -16.26 -8.43
CA ARG A 23 -6.43 -16.00 -9.61
C ARG A 23 -4.96 -15.76 -9.23
N TRP A 24 -4.72 -15.12 -8.08
CA TRP A 24 -3.38 -14.87 -7.56
C TRP A 24 -2.74 -16.15 -6.98
N LEU A 25 -3.49 -16.95 -6.21
CA LEU A 25 -3.02 -18.23 -5.68
C LEU A 25 -2.56 -19.21 -6.78
N ARG A 26 -3.26 -19.26 -7.91
CA ARG A 26 -2.83 -20.06 -9.06
C ARG A 26 -1.52 -19.54 -9.66
N ARG A 27 -1.41 -18.23 -9.87
CA ARG A 27 -0.23 -17.59 -10.48
C ARG A 27 1.03 -17.66 -9.61
N SER A 28 0.87 -17.73 -8.28
CA SER A 28 1.99 -17.95 -7.35
C SER A 28 2.56 -19.38 -7.46
N ARG A 29 1.76 -20.36 -7.89
CA ARG A 29 2.18 -21.75 -8.07
C ARG A 29 2.92 -21.98 -9.40
N ASP A 30 2.70 -21.11 -10.39
CA ASP A 30 3.35 -21.16 -11.70
C ASP A 30 4.76 -20.53 -11.72
N LEU A 31 5.08 -19.66 -10.75
CA LEU A 31 6.42 -19.08 -10.60
C LEU A 31 7.44 -20.06 -9.99
N GLY A 32 6.98 -21.19 -9.44
CA GLY A 32 7.82 -22.23 -8.84
C GLY A 32 8.05 -23.49 -9.70
N SER A 33 7.67 -23.48 -10.98
CA SER A 33 7.85 -24.66 -11.86
C SER A 33 8.31 -24.29 -13.27
N ARG A 34 9.47 -23.65 -13.37
CA ARG A 34 10.27 -23.65 -14.61
C ARG A 34 11.73 -23.94 -14.30
N SER A 35 11.97 -25.14 -13.79
CA SER A 35 13.32 -25.70 -13.71
C SER A 35 13.25 -27.14 -14.19
N HIS A 36 13.35 -27.34 -15.50
CA HIS A 36 14.10 -28.44 -16.14
C HIS A 36 13.87 -28.43 -17.66
N SER A 37 14.90 -28.13 -18.43
CA SER A 37 15.12 -28.66 -19.79
C SER A 37 16.61 -28.47 -20.11
N LEU A 38 17.41 -29.48 -19.78
CA LEU A 38 18.79 -29.62 -20.20
C LEU A 38 18.84 -29.88 -21.71
N THR A 39 19.46 -28.99 -22.49
CA THR A 39 20.17 -29.36 -23.72
C THR A 39 21.18 -28.26 -24.10
N ARG A 40 22.46 -28.67 -24.10
CA ARG A 40 23.65 -28.14 -24.80
C ARG A 40 23.48 -26.83 -25.60
N ASP A 41 24.37 -25.85 -25.38
CA ASP A 41 25.58 -25.69 -26.20
C ASP A 41 26.60 -24.73 -25.57
N ARG A 42 27.85 -24.77 -26.05
CA ARG A 42 29.03 -24.08 -25.52
C ARG A 42 29.05 -22.59 -25.86
N ALA A 43 29.57 -21.74 -24.96
CA ALA A 43 30.61 -20.74 -25.25
C ALA A 43 30.97 -19.96 -23.97
N ALA A 44 32.24 -20.02 -23.58
CA ALA A 44 32.83 -19.09 -22.61
C ALA A 44 33.14 -17.78 -23.33
N VAL A 45 32.46 -16.69 -22.96
CA VAL A 45 32.85 -15.30 -23.27
C VAL A 45 32.48 -14.42 -22.09
N ASP A 46 33.52 -13.95 -21.41
CA ASP A 46 33.80 -12.56 -21.06
C ASP A 46 32.69 -11.66 -20.46
N GLY A 47 32.98 -11.17 -19.24
CA GLY A 47 32.65 -9.82 -18.79
C GLY A 47 31.17 -9.42 -18.71
N LYS A 48 30.55 -9.59 -17.54
CA LYS A 48 29.50 -8.67 -17.06
C LYS A 48 29.48 -8.67 -15.53
N THR A 49 29.75 -7.50 -14.96
CA THR A 49 29.42 -7.16 -13.58
C THR A 49 28.00 -7.58 -13.26
N ALA A 50 27.83 -8.61 -12.42
CA ALA A 50 26.54 -8.95 -11.83
C ALA A 50 26.24 -7.93 -10.72
N GLU A 51 25.79 -6.77 -11.19
CA GLU A 51 24.73 -5.94 -10.64
C GLU A 51 24.20 -6.48 -9.32
N SER A 52 24.57 -5.76 -8.27
CA SER A 52 24.12 -5.90 -6.89
C SER A 52 22.68 -6.39 -6.82
N SER A 53 22.47 -7.46 -6.06
CA SER A 53 21.20 -8.02 -5.61
C SER A 53 20.15 -6.93 -5.40
N GLY A 54 19.44 -6.59 -6.49
CA GLY A 54 18.28 -5.72 -6.45
C GLY A 54 17.18 -6.54 -5.81
N SER A 55 17.13 -6.58 -4.48
CA SER A 55 15.93 -6.97 -3.77
C SER A 55 14.79 -6.18 -4.40
N ASP A 56 13.94 -6.84 -5.18
CA ASP A 56 12.69 -6.32 -5.74
C ASP A 56 11.81 -5.88 -4.57
N GLN A 57 12.14 -4.73 -3.96
CA GLN A 57 11.29 -4.02 -3.02
C GLN A 57 10.12 -3.51 -3.85
N ARG A 58 9.15 -4.40 -4.06
CA ARG A 58 7.91 -4.09 -4.72
C ARG A 58 7.17 -3.11 -3.81
N ASN A 59 7.31 -1.84 -4.12
CA ASN A 59 6.54 -0.77 -3.51
C ASN A 59 5.09 -0.92 -3.95
N TYR A 60 4.17 -1.04 -2.99
CA TYR A 60 2.73 -0.99 -3.25
C TYR A 60 2.18 0.32 -2.69
N PRO A 61 2.13 1.39 -3.52
CA PRO A 61 1.52 2.64 -3.10
C PRO A 61 0.00 2.44 -2.99
N PHE A 62 -0.57 2.78 -1.83
CA PHE A 62 -2.02 2.83 -1.65
C PHE A 62 -2.45 4.25 -1.34
N ARG A 63 -3.54 4.69 -1.99
CA ARG A 63 -4.10 6.03 -1.83
C ARG A 63 -5.37 5.93 -0.99
N PHE A 64 -5.51 6.79 0.02
CA PHE A 64 -6.70 6.85 0.86
C PHE A 64 -7.05 8.29 1.24
N ASN A 65 -8.29 8.49 1.65
CA ASN A 65 -8.77 9.76 2.15
C ASN A 65 -8.88 9.71 3.67
N VAL A 66 -8.53 10.81 4.31
CA VAL A 66 -8.62 11.00 5.76
C VAL A 66 -9.28 12.34 6.05
N GLN A 67 -10.07 12.36 7.12
CA GLN A 67 -10.61 13.58 7.71
C GLN A 67 -10.07 13.72 9.12
N ILE A 68 -9.48 14.86 9.42
CA ILE A 68 -8.84 15.17 10.69
C ILE A 68 -9.54 16.39 11.26
N GLN A 69 -10.16 16.23 12.42
CA GLN A 69 -10.76 17.36 13.12
C GLN A 69 -9.68 18.17 13.81
N ARG A 70 -9.89 19.46 13.90
CA ARG A 70 -8.99 20.34 14.63
C ARG A 70 -9.14 20.11 16.13
N ASP A 71 -8.01 20.01 16.83
CA ASP A 71 -8.00 19.97 18.28
C ASP A 71 -8.44 21.35 18.82
N PRO A 72 -9.52 21.43 19.64
CA PRO A 72 -10.00 22.70 20.18
C PRO A 72 -9.07 23.30 21.23
N ILE A 73 -8.19 22.50 21.85
CA ILE A 73 -7.26 22.95 22.90
C ILE A 73 -5.96 23.42 22.25
N LEU A 74 -5.38 22.59 21.37
CA LEU A 74 -4.09 22.88 20.73
C LEU A 74 -4.21 23.71 19.45
N ASN A 75 -5.43 23.96 18.97
CA ASN A 75 -5.70 24.78 17.79
C ASN A 75 -4.95 24.24 16.55
N SER A 76 -4.79 22.92 16.47
CA SER A 76 -3.92 22.21 15.53
C SER A 76 -4.52 20.87 15.10
N HIS A 77 -4.08 20.37 13.95
CA HIS A 77 -4.44 19.04 13.44
C HIS A 77 -3.49 17.94 13.96
N GLY A 78 -2.50 18.30 14.80
CA GLY A 78 -1.59 17.34 15.42
C GLY A 78 -0.67 16.63 14.43
N LEU A 79 -0.25 17.31 13.37
CA LEU A 79 0.65 16.77 12.35
C LEU A 79 1.61 17.85 11.82
N THR A 80 2.80 17.44 11.42
CA THR A 80 3.81 18.30 10.79
C THR A 80 4.11 17.81 9.40
N LEU A 81 4.12 18.71 8.41
CA LEU A 81 4.45 18.40 7.02
C LEU A 81 5.86 18.84 6.65
N SER A 82 6.41 18.28 5.57
CA SER A 82 7.68 18.73 4.99
C SER A 82 7.49 20.05 4.25
N SER A 83 8.52 20.91 4.29
CA SER A 83 8.59 22.16 3.52
C SER A 83 9.18 21.96 2.12
N GLN A 84 9.24 20.71 1.65
CA GLN A 84 9.82 20.34 0.36
C GLN A 84 8.82 19.51 -0.43
N THR A 85 8.89 19.57 -1.75
CA THR A 85 8.15 18.70 -2.66
C THR A 85 8.90 17.39 -2.88
N PRO A 86 8.25 16.21 -2.77
CA PRO A 86 6.85 16.02 -2.42
C PRO A 86 6.55 16.31 -0.95
N ILE A 87 5.35 16.84 -0.65
CA ILE A 87 4.93 17.14 0.72
C ILE A 87 4.64 15.83 1.45
N LEU A 88 5.38 15.56 2.52
CA LEU A 88 5.29 14.35 3.33
C LEU A 88 4.84 14.71 4.75
N VAL A 89 4.15 13.78 5.40
CA VAL A 89 3.97 13.80 6.85
C VAL A 89 5.33 13.52 7.48
N GLN A 90 5.87 14.50 8.22
CA GLN A 90 7.12 14.35 8.96
C GLN A 90 6.88 13.76 10.34
N ASP A 91 5.86 14.23 11.03
CA ASP A 91 5.54 13.80 12.38
C ASP A 91 4.04 13.89 12.67
N VAL A 92 3.59 13.09 13.63
CA VAL A 92 2.21 13.06 14.11
C VAL A 92 2.24 13.13 15.63
N THR A 93 1.50 14.09 16.18
CA THR A 93 1.41 14.30 17.63
C THR A 93 0.72 13.11 18.30
N PRO A 94 1.37 12.41 19.24
CA PRO A 94 0.75 11.30 19.96
C PRO A 94 -0.49 11.75 20.73
N GLY A 95 -1.58 11.00 20.62
CA GLY A 95 -2.87 11.37 21.20
C GLY A 95 -3.57 12.56 20.52
N GLY A 96 -2.99 13.12 19.46
CA GLY A 96 -3.59 14.19 18.67
C GLY A 96 -4.63 13.67 17.67
N PRO A 97 -5.34 14.57 16.96
CA PRO A 97 -6.43 14.16 16.07
C PRO A 97 -5.98 13.44 14.80
N ALA A 98 -4.71 13.58 14.41
CA ALA A 98 -4.10 12.83 13.31
C ALA A 98 -3.53 11.46 13.74
N ASP A 99 -3.42 11.21 15.04
CA ASP A 99 -2.85 9.98 15.58
C ASP A 99 -3.68 8.75 15.17
N GLY A 100 -2.99 7.67 14.81
CA GLY A 100 -3.58 6.45 14.25
C GLY A 100 -4.20 6.58 12.84
N ARG A 101 -4.32 7.80 12.28
CA ARG A 101 -4.86 8.01 10.92
C ARG A 101 -3.76 8.19 9.89
N LEU A 102 -2.74 8.98 10.23
CA LEU A 102 -1.57 9.23 9.41
C LEU A 102 -0.32 8.67 10.07
N VAL A 103 0.71 8.42 9.26
CA VAL A 103 2.03 8.03 9.75
C VAL A 103 3.12 8.86 9.07
N PRO A 104 4.27 9.08 9.73
CA PRO A 104 5.43 9.67 9.10
C PRO A 104 5.81 8.93 7.79
N GLY A 105 6.08 9.70 6.74
CA GLY A 105 6.36 9.20 5.39
C GLY A 105 5.15 9.11 4.47
N ASP A 106 3.92 9.34 4.96
CA ASP A 106 2.75 9.48 4.10
C ASP A 106 2.91 10.70 3.19
N GLN A 107 2.73 10.49 1.88
CA GLN A 107 2.81 11.57 0.91
C GLN A 107 1.45 12.22 0.72
N LEU A 108 1.38 13.53 0.84
CA LEU A 108 0.17 14.30 0.61
C LEU A 108 -0.06 14.50 -0.89
N VAL A 109 -1.28 14.22 -1.33
CA VAL A 109 -1.70 14.32 -2.75
C VAL A 109 -2.78 15.37 -2.93
N LYS A 110 -3.71 15.48 -1.98
CA LYS A 110 -4.77 16.51 -2.01
C LYS A 110 -5.07 17.03 -0.61
N ILE A 111 -5.48 18.30 -0.53
CA ILE A 111 -5.89 18.99 0.67
C ILE A 111 -7.20 19.72 0.37
N ASN A 112 -8.26 19.47 1.14
CA ASN A 112 -9.56 20.14 1.01
C ASN A 112 -10.06 20.26 -0.45
N ASN A 113 -9.90 19.19 -1.23
CA ASN A 113 -10.25 19.04 -2.65
C ASN A 113 -9.30 19.70 -3.67
N ILE A 114 -8.23 20.36 -3.22
CA ILE A 114 -7.19 20.93 -4.09
C ILE A 114 -6.05 19.92 -4.23
N ALA A 115 -5.52 19.73 -5.44
CA ALA A 115 -4.37 18.87 -5.66
C ALA A 115 -3.10 19.57 -5.16
N VAL A 116 -2.25 18.83 -4.45
CA VAL A 116 -0.97 19.34 -3.96
C VAL A 116 -0.04 19.70 -5.12
N ASP A 117 -0.15 19.00 -6.25
CA ASP A 117 0.65 19.29 -7.46
C ASP A 117 0.43 20.72 -7.98
N ASP A 118 -0.71 21.35 -7.65
CA ASP A 118 -1.04 22.73 -8.03
C ASP A 118 -0.63 23.76 -6.95
N LEU A 119 -0.03 23.33 -5.84
CA LEU A 119 0.27 24.15 -4.65
C LEU A 119 1.75 24.11 -4.30
N THR A 120 2.29 25.23 -3.80
CA THR A 120 3.59 25.22 -3.13
C THR A 120 3.46 24.66 -1.71
N PRO A 121 4.55 24.16 -1.08
CA PRO A 121 4.52 23.72 0.31
C PRO A 121 4.00 24.79 1.28
N GLU A 122 4.31 26.05 1.01
CA GLU A 122 3.86 27.20 1.80
C GLU A 122 2.34 27.40 1.66
N GLN A 123 1.81 27.35 0.43
CA GLN A 123 0.37 27.45 0.18
C GLN A 123 -0.40 26.28 0.81
N ALA A 124 0.13 25.07 0.70
CA ALA A 124 -0.44 23.89 1.33
C ALA A 124 -0.49 24.04 2.87
N ALA A 125 0.59 24.53 3.48
CA ALA A 125 0.64 24.81 4.92
C ALA A 125 -0.36 25.90 5.33
N GLU A 126 -0.52 26.94 4.50
CA GLU A 126 -1.51 28.00 4.73
C GLU A 126 -2.94 27.46 4.72
N ILE A 127 -3.33 26.67 3.71
CA ILE A 127 -4.65 26.03 3.62
C ILE A 127 -4.94 25.17 4.86
N ILE A 128 -3.96 24.40 5.31
CA ILE A 128 -4.10 23.54 6.50
C ILE A 128 -4.28 24.39 7.77
N ARG A 129 -3.56 25.50 7.87
CA ARG A 129 -3.64 26.42 9.01
C ARG A 129 -4.97 27.18 9.05
N GLU A 130 -5.50 27.56 7.89
CA GLU A 130 -6.79 28.25 7.74
C GLU A 130 -8.00 27.33 7.96
N CYS A 131 -7.81 26.02 7.81
CA CYS A 131 -8.85 25.04 8.08
C CYS A 131 -9.17 24.99 9.59
N GLN A 132 -10.36 25.46 9.98
CA GLN A 132 -10.77 25.57 11.39
C GLN A 132 -11.58 24.37 11.89
N ASP A 133 -12.25 23.64 11.02
CA ASP A 133 -13.13 22.53 11.41
C ASP A 133 -12.52 21.16 11.12
N THR A 134 -12.59 20.74 9.86
CA THR A 134 -12.19 19.40 9.42
C THR A 134 -11.31 19.49 8.20
N LEU A 135 -10.07 19.08 8.37
CA LEU A 135 -9.09 18.94 7.32
C LEU A 135 -9.32 17.63 6.57
N THR A 136 -9.71 17.70 5.30
CA THR A 136 -9.83 16.53 4.43
C THR A 136 -8.58 16.40 3.56
N MET A 137 -7.93 15.24 3.60
CA MET A 137 -6.70 15.00 2.85
C MET A 137 -6.76 13.68 2.09
N THR A 138 -6.15 13.66 0.92
CA THR A 138 -5.82 12.41 0.21
C THR A 138 -4.34 12.16 0.35
N VAL A 139 -3.96 11.00 0.87
CA VAL A 139 -2.56 10.62 1.08
C VAL A 139 -2.21 9.35 0.32
N LEU A 140 -0.93 9.21 -0.03
CA LEU A 140 -0.33 8.05 -0.66
C LEU A 140 0.65 7.43 0.34
N ARG A 141 0.37 6.21 0.78
CA ARG A 141 1.26 5.44 1.64
C ARG A 141 1.94 4.35 0.84
N THR A 142 3.26 4.40 0.83
CA THR A 142 4.14 3.38 0.22
C THR A 142 4.32 2.25 1.22
N MET A 143 3.64 1.13 1.00
CA MET A 143 3.91 -0.08 1.77
C MET A 143 5.13 -0.77 1.16
N LEU A 144 6.26 -0.65 1.85
CA LEU A 144 7.42 -1.49 1.55
C LEU A 144 7.07 -2.91 1.99
N ALA A 145 6.80 -3.79 1.02
CA ALA A 145 6.96 -5.21 1.26
C ALA A 145 8.45 -5.43 1.52
N ARG A 146 8.86 -5.33 2.79
CA ARG A 146 10.13 -5.87 3.24
C ARG A 146 10.01 -7.37 3.02
N MET A 147 10.41 -7.83 1.84
CA MET A 147 10.53 -9.24 1.53
C MET A 147 11.68 -9.80 2.35
N ASN A 148 11.41 -10.09 3.62
CA ASN A 148 12.04 -11.21 4.29
C ASN A 148 10.94 -12.27 4.40
N GLU A 149 11.12 -13.34 3.60
CA GLU A 149 10.36 -14.59 3.55
C GLU A 149 8.84 -14.53 3.24
N ASP A 150 8.45 -15.34 2.23
CA ASP A 150 7.13 -15.51 1.60
C ASP A 150 5.92 -15.72 2.54
N ARG A 151 6.12 -15.80 3.86
CA ARG A 151 5.06 -15.99 4.87
C ARG A 151 4.47 -14.66 5.37
N ASP A 152 5.24 -13.58 5.41
CA ASP A 152 4.78 -12.32 6.03
C ASP A 152 3.92 -11.46 5.10
N ALA A 153 4.11 -11.56 3.77
CA ALA A 153 3.24 -10.89 2.80
C ALA A 153 1.78 -11.41 2.87
N HIS A 154 1.61 -12.71 3.13
CA HIS A 154 0.30 -13.33 3.33
C HIS A 154 -0.38 -12.82 4.61
N ASN A 155 0.38 -12.68 5.70
CA ASN A 155 -0.17 -12.20 6.97
C ASN A 155 -0.45 -10.69 6.94
N HIS A 156 0.44 -9.91 6.33
CA HIS A 156 0.27 -8.47 6.18
C HIS A 156 -0.89 -8.09 5.25
N PHE A 157 -1.09 -8.83 4.14
CA PHE A 157 -2.25 -8.64 3.28
C PHE A 157 -3.56 -9.06 3.97
N ARG A 158 -3.54 -10.13 4.78
CA ARG A 158 -4.69 -10.51 5.62
C ARG A 158 -5.02 -9.45 6.66
N LEU A 159 -4.03 -8.89 7.34
CA LEU A 159 -4.21 -7.81 8.30
C LEU A 159 -4.76 -6.55 7.62
N TRP A 160 -4.29 -6.23 6.41
CA TRP A 160 -4.81 -5.12 5.61
C TRP A 160 -6.29 -5.30 5.23
N CYS A 161 -6.70 -6.50 4.81
CA CYS A 161 -8.12 -6.79 4.53
C CYS A 161 -9.00 -6.86 5.79
N MET A 162 -8.44 -7.07 6.97
CA MET A 162 -9.22 -7.15 8.23
C MET A 162 -9.54 -5.79 8.85
N TYR A 163 -8.85 -4.71 8.44
CA TYR A 163 -9.02 -3.36 8.97
C TYR A 163 -9.76 -2.40 8.02
N GLN A 164 -10.47 -2.93 7.02
CA GLN A 164 -11.34 -2.19 6.11
C GLN A 164 -12.81 -2.57 6.33
#